data_AF-A0A7W0XGF9-F1
#
_entry.id   AF-A0A7W0XGF9-F1
#
_cell.length_a   1.000
_cell.length_b   1.000
_cell.length_c   1.000
_cell.angle_alpha   90.00
_cell.angle_beta   90.00
_cell.angle_gamma   90.00
#
_symmetry.space_group_name_H-M   'P 1'
#
loop_
_entity.id
_entity.type
_entity.pdbx_description
1 polymer ?
#
loop_
_entity_poly.entity_id
_entity_poly.type
_entity_poly.pdbx_seq_one_letter_code
_entity_poly.pdbx_strand_id
1 'polypeptide(L)' 'IDAGLVTAIVRGEVAAVKSAVDAGAAAASRVGEVVATHVIPRPHAHVDQGIPVLRTGETTRKKISGSVRPK' A
#
# COMPACT_ATOMS: atom_id res chain seq x y z
N ILE A 1 8.01 -5.70 17.06
CA ILE A 1 8.65 -4.39 16.81
C ILE A 1 7.98 -3.87 15.55
N ASP A 2 7.07 -2.91 15.66
CA ASP A 2 6.49 -2.27 14.48
C ASP A 2 7.42 -1.11 14.12
N ALA A 3 8.18 -1.24 13.05
CA ALA A 3 9.23 -0.30 12.65
C ALA A 3 8.66 0.98 11.97
N GLY A 4 7.39 1.32 12.20
CA GLY A 4 6.73 2.46 11.55
C GLY A 4 6.56 2.29 10.04
N LEU A 5 6.56 1.06 9.53
CA LEU A 5 6.43 0.76 8.11
C LEU A 5 4.98 0.99 7.67
N VAL A 6 4.80 1.72 6.57
CA VAL A 6 3.50 1.97 5.94
C VAL A 6 3.50 1.28 4.58
N THR A 7 2.50 0.43 4.34
CA THR A 7 2.31 -0.25 3.05
C THR A 7 0.99 0.18 2.45
N ALA A 8 1.03 0.65 1.20
CA ALA A 8 -0.17 0.95 0.41
C ALA A 8 -0.30 -0.08 -0.71
N ILE A 9 -1.53 -0.55 -0.96
CA ILE A 9 -1.83 -1.54 -1.99
C ILE A 9 -2.87 -0.93 -2.92
N VAL A 10 -2.61 -0.96 -4.23
CA VAL A 10 -3.49 -0.41 -5.28
C VAL A 10 -3.87 -1.51 -6.26
N ARG A 11 -5.15 -1.54 -6.66
CA ARG A 11 -5.72 -2.53 -7.59
C ARG A 11 -6.38 -1.82 -8.75
N GLY A 12 -6.24 -2.39 -9.95
CA GLY A 12 -6.83 -1.86 -11.17
C GLY A 12 -6.16 -2.42 -12.41
N GLU A 13 -6.37 -1.75 -13.55
CA GLU A 13 -5.63 -2.05 -14.78
C GLU A 13 -4.14 -1.82 -14.59
N VAL A 14 -3.32 -2.70 -15.15
CA VAL A 14 -1.86 -2.71 -14.94
C VAL A 14 -1.20 -1.37 -15.30
N ALA A 15 -1.68 -0.71 -16.36
CA ALA A 15 -1.19 0.60 -16.77
C ALA A 15 -1.47 1.68 -15.71
N ALA A 16 -2.69 1.71 -15.16
CA ALA A 16 -3.07 2.65 -14.10
C ALA A 16 -2.31 2.37 -12.80
N VAL A 17 -2.18 1.09 -12.42
CA VAL A 17 -1.44 0.67 -11.21
C VAL A 17 0.04 1.07 -11.30
N LYS A 18 0.67 0.86 -12.45
CA LYS A 18 2.08 1.24 -12.65
C LYS A 18 2.27 2.75 -12.46
N SER A 19 1.43 3.55 -13.11
CA SER A 19 1.48 5.01 -12.94
C SER A 19 1.25 5.45 -11.50
N ALA A 20 0.32 4.80 -10.79
CA ALA A 20 0.04 5.11 -9.39
C ALA A 20 1.24 4.78 -8.48
N VAL A 21 1.90 3.63 -8.70
CA VAL A 21 3.08 3.21 -7.95
C VAL A 21 4.26 4.16 -8.20
N ASP A 22 4.50 4.55 -9.44
CA ASP A 22 5.60 5.47 -9.79
C ASP A 22 5.39 6.85 -9.15
N ALA A 23 4.16 7.39 -9.21
CA ALA A 23 3.81 8.65 -8.56
C ALA A 23 3.89 8.55 -7.02
N GLY A 24 3.41 7.44 -6.45
CA GLY A 24 3.46 7.18 -5.02
C GLY A 24 4.88 7.05 -4.49
N ALA A 25 5.76 6.36 -5.21
CA ALA A 25 7.17 6.22 -4.86
C ALA A 25 7.89 7.57 -4.85
N ALA A 26 7.67 8.39 -5.89
CA ALA A 26 8.25 9.73 -5.96
C ALA A 26 7.77 10.65 -4.83
N ALA A 27 6.50 10.53 -4.41
CA ALA A 27 5.97 11.27 -3.28
C ALA A 27 6.52 10.75 -1.94
N ALA A 28 6.58 9.42 -1.77
CA ALA A 28 7.08 8.77 -0.56
C ALA A 28 8.55 9.09 -0.30
N SER A 29 9.39 9.10 -1.35
CA SER A 29 10.80 9.49 -1.26
C SER A 29 11.04 10.92 -0.77
N ARG A 30 10.03 11.81 -0.84
CA ARG A 30 10.12 13.17 -0.29
C ARG A 30 9.82 13.22 1.21
N VAL A 31 9.08 12.24 1.72
CA VAL A 31 8.65 12.19 3.12
C VAL A 31 9.56 11.27 3.95
N GLY A 32 10.08 10.20 3.34
CA GLY A 32 10.95 9.23 4.00
C GLY A 32 11.60 8.26 3.02
N GLU A 33 12.03 7.11 3.54
CA GLU A 33 12.71 6.08 2.77
C GLU A 33 11.71 5.12 2.12
N VAL A 34 11.85 4.92 0.80
CA VAL A 34 11.07 3.91 0.07
C VAL A 34 11.81 2.58 0.13
N VAL A 35 11.28 1.64 0.91
CA VAL A 35 11.89 0.30 1.08
C VAL A 35 11.70 -0.56 -0.17
N ALA A 36 10.49 -0.57 -0.74
CA ALA A 36 10.17 -1.43 -1.88
C ALA A 36 8.95 -0.93 -2.67
N THR A 37 8.98 -1.13 -3.98
CA THR A 37 7.86 -0.91 -4.90
C THR A 37 7.71 -2.13 -5.80
N HIS A 38 6.48 -2.64 -5.94
CA HIS A 38 6.21 -3.83 -6.74
C HIS A 38 4.90 -3.68 -7.50
N VAL A 39 4.91 -4.10 -8.76
CA VAL A 39 3.71 -4.23 -9.59
C VAL A 39 3.56 -5.69 -9.95
N ILE A 40 2.39 -6.26 -9.68
CA ILE A 40 2.06 -7.66 -9.96
C ILE A 40 0.93 -7.67 -10.99
N PRO A 41 1.23 -7.81 -12.30
CA PRO A 41 0.21 -7.71 -13.36
C PRO A 41 -0.86 -8.81 -13.29
N ARG A 42 -0.47 -10.01 -12.83
CA ARG A 42 -1.36 -11.18 -12.78
C ARG A 42 -1.19 -11.91 -11.45
N PRO A 43 -1.84 -11.44 -10.37
CA PRO A 43 -1.77 -12.10 -9.08
C PRO A 43 -2.44 -13.47 -9.15
N HIS A 44 -1.90 -14.43 -8.42
CA HIS A 44 -2.54 -15.74 -8.27
C HIS A 44 -3.82 -15.59 -7.43
N ALA A 45 -4.86 -16.39 -7.72
CA ALA A 45 -6.18 -16.24 -7.10
C ALA A 45 -6.18 -16.35 -5.56
N HIS A 46 -5.19 -17.03 -4.99
CA HIS A 46 -5.03 -17.19 -3.55
C HIS A 46 -4.45 -15.92 -2.86
N VAL A 47 -3.82 -15.01 -3.60
CA VAL A 47 -3.23 -13.78 -3.04
C VAL A 47 -4.29 -12.88 -2.42
N ASP A 48 -5.51 -12.89 -2.97
CA ASP A 48 -6.63 -12.09 -2.49
C ASP A 48 -7.15 -12.53 -1.11
N GLN A 49 -6.84 -13.76 -0.69
CA GLN A 49 -7.27 -14.31 0.60
C GLN A 49 -6.24 -14.04 1.71
N GLY A 50 -4.96 -13.92 1.34
CA GLY A 50 -3.85 -13.76 2.29
C GLY A 50 -3.44 -12.31 2.57
N ILE A 51 -3.95 -11.35 1.78
CA ILE A 51 -3.60 -9.94 1.88
C ILE A 51 -4.86 -9.12 2.17
N PRO A 52 -4.82 -8.10 3.03
CA PRO A 52 -5.92 -7.16 3.20
C PRO A 52 -6.11 -6.34 1.92
N VAL A 53 -6.95 -6.84 1.01
CA VAL A 53 -7.33 -6.14 -0.22
C VAL A 53 -8.52 -5.23 0.07
N LEU A 54 -8.29 -3.91 0.03
CA LEU A 54 -9.36 -2.92 0.16
C LEU A 54 -10.10 -2.78 -1.18
N ARG A 55 -11.44 -2.66 -1.15
CA ARG A 55 -12.24 -2.35 -2.33
C ARG A 55 -12.28 -0.84 -2.54
N THR A 56 -12.30 -0.40 -3.80
CA THR A 56 -12.34 1.02 -4.18
C THR A 56 -13.50 1.73 -3.48
N GLY A 57 -13.20 2.74 -2.65
CA GLY A 57 -14.19 3.48 -1.85
C GLY A 57 -14.21 3.13 -0.36
N GLU A 58 -13.56 2.04 0.06
CA GLU A 58 -13.42 1.65 1.46
C GLU A 58 -12.04 2.07 1.99
N THR A 59 -12.00 3.14 2.77
CA THR A 59 -10.84 3.38 3.64
C THR A 59 -11.11 2.67 4.96
N THR A 60 -10.39 1.59 5.26
CA THR A 60 -10.42 1.06 6.62
C THR A 60 -9.77 2.09 7.53
N ARG A 61 -10.57 2.97 8.17
CA ARG A 61 -10.24 3.57 9.48
C ARG A 61 -10.21 2.48 10.56
N LYS A 62 -9.69 1.30 10.27
CA LYS A 62 -9.31 0.37 11.32
C LYS A 62 -8.04 0.99 11.89
N LYS A 63 -8.08 1.44 13.15
CA LYS A 63 -6.87 1.89 13.85
C LYS A 63 -5.79 0.86 13.55
N ILE A 64 -4.72 1.29 12.89
CA ILE A 64 -3.49 0.52 12.83
C ILE A 64 -3.23 0.13 14.29
N SER A 65 -3.09 -1.16 14.58
CA SER A 65 -2.95 -1.68 15.93
C SER A 65 -1.64 -1.15 16.52
N GLY A 66 -1.69 0.06 17.07
CA GLY A 66 -0.54 0.88 17.33
C GLY A 66 -0.96 2.34 17.27
N SER A 67 -1.62 2.81 18.32
CA SER A 67 -1.85 4.23 18.52
C SER A 67 -0.49 4.96 18.47
N VAL A 68 -0.19 5.66 17.38
CA VAL A 68 0.85 6.69 17.41
C VAL A 68 0.28 7.81 18.28
N ARG A 69 0.67 7.84 19.56
CA ARG A 69 0.38 8.98 20.43
C ARG A 69 1.15 10.17 19.84
N PRO A 70 0.49 11.28 19.48
CA PRO A 70 1.20 12.50 19.17
C PRO A 70 1.84 13.00 20.48
N LYS A 71 3.11 13.40 20.41
CA LYS A 71 3.77 14.14 21.49
C LYS A 71 3.63 15.63 21.19
#